data_AF-A0AAD2K6E8-F1
#
_entry.id   AF-A0AAD2K6E8-F1
#
_cell.length_a   1.000
_cell.length_b   1.000
_cell.length_c   1.000
_cell.angle_alpha   90.00
_cell.angle_beta   90.00
_cell.angle_gamma   90.00
#
_symmetry.space_group_name_H-M   'P 1'
#
loop_
_entity.id
_entity.type
_entity.pdbx_description
1 polymer ?
#
loop_
_entity_poly.entity_id
_entity_poly.type
_entity_poly.pdbx_seq_one_letter_code
_entity_poly.pdbx_strand_id
1 'polypeptide(L)'
;MADADLHDNSDGASGSLAGSSDYNSVLRSQSEDIRQRSASISTITSANNIVYDLHDDTQQGTREHPHRTSIDGQIRLQQEFERRHKDSDAGAERDDATVIDWDFWGAVISDYQQFATDRPEELAQAIAKGIPNTLRGMMWQLMAASKDPELESTYLKLLKESSTHEKSITRDLGRTFPHHDFFTDGQGIGQENLFNVLKAYSIYDEAVGYCQGLPFVVAILLLNMPDEEAFSLLVRLMHVYDLRGHFLPEMPKLQLRLFQFDRLVEEMLPVLHVHFLREGVKSSMYCSQWFLTMFSYRFPLEIVFRIYDNCLASGIEAIFGFSVMLLMKSEATLLSLPFDKILDHLNNHLFDPYQIENAQDDDGKPVYEVEQFVQDAVSLRITPFMLDSYRHEYEDLLRETNKHAIEVDELRNSNRVLSASVKKLESSLAQLNTEHVQVLNELVKARLRNDELEGELVRYKLLYAEAMHENQDAQSSQRISFAGLFSRKSS
;
A
#
# COMPACT_ATOMS: atom_id res chain seq x y z
N MET A 1 64.39 29.74 -7.63
CA MET A 1 64.94 31.04 -7.17
C MET A 1 63.74 31.83 -6.67
N ALA A 2 63.68 32.02 -5.34
CA ALA A 2 62.81 32.94 -4.55
C ALA A 2 61.28 32.85 -4.80
N ASP A 3 60.44 32.39 -3.86
CA ASP A 3 60.11 32.89 -2.51
C ASP A 3 59.75 34.38 -2.43
N ALA A 4 58.49 34.63 -2.05
CA ALA A 4 57.97 35.64 -1.10
C ALA A 4 56.48 35.89 -1.42
N ASP A 5 55.54 35.28 -0.69
CA ASP A 5 54.98 35.72 0.59
C ASP A 5 54.24 37.06 0.55
N LEU A 6 52.94 37.02 0.88
CA LEU A 6 52.33 37.90 1.89
C LEU A 6 50.95 37.38 2.32
N HIS A 7 50.93 36.94 3.58
CA HIS A 7 49.82 36.84 4.54
C HIS A 7 48.87 38.06 4.50
N ASP A 8 47.59 37.92 4.86
CA ASP A 8 47.10 37.82 6.23
C ASP A 8 45.58 37.61 6.32
N ASN A 9 45.21 37.09 7.48
CA ASN A 9 43.96 36.53 7.99
C ASN A 9 42.76 37.49 8.08
N SER A 10 41.56 36.87 8.10
CA SER A 10 40.63 37.10 9.21
C SER A 10 39.66 35.93 9.37
N ASP A 11 39.79 35.25 10.51
CA ASP A 11 38.87 34.29 11.11
C ASP A 11 37.42 34.80 11.21
N GLY A 12 36.46 33.87 11.18
CA GLY A 12 35.13 34.12 11.73
C GLY A 12 34.03 33.13 11.34
N ALA A 13 33.73 32.22 12.26
CA ALA A 13 32.47 31.48 12.42
C ALA A 13 32.20 30.27 11.50
N SER A 14 32.79 29.15 11.90
CA SER A 14 32.22 27.81 11.80
C SER A 14 30.85 27.74 12.49
N GLY A 15 29.78 27.65 11.67
CA GLY A 15 28.42 27.31 12.09
C GLY A 15 28.00 25.97 11.48
N SER A 16 27.92 24.96 12.34
CA SER A 16 27.43 23.61 12.06
C SER A 16 26.04 23.59 11.40
N LEU A 17 25.94 23.00 10.21
CA LEU A 17 24.70 22.48 9.63
C LEU A 17 24.83 20.96 9.50
N ALA A 18 24.82 20.30 10.67
CA ALA A 18 24.36 18.92 10.79
C ALA A 18 22.85 18.91 10.53
N GLY A 19 22.40 18.25 9.45
CA GLY A 19 20.97 18.21 9.13
C GLY A 19 20.56 17.38 7.91
N SER A 20 21.45 16.62 7.28
CA SER A 20 21.08 15.79 6.10
C SER A 20 21.68 14.38 6.10
N SER A 21 22.38 13.97 7.16
CA SER A 21 22.99 12.64 7.27
C SER A 21 22.09 11.58 7.94
N ASP A 22 21.00 11.98 8.59
CA ASP A 22 20.17 11.05 9.39
C ASP A 22 19.01 10.41 8.61
N TYR A 23 18.64 10.93 7.44
CA TYR A 23 17.61 10.28 6.60
C TYR A 23 18.15 9.08 5.80
N ASN A 24 19.42 9.15 5.37
CA ASN A 24 20.07 8.07 4.63
C ASN A 24 20.63 6.97 5.53
N SER A 25 20.87 7.22 6.83
CA SER A 25 21.31 6.18 7.77
C SER A 25 20.13 5.28 8.20
N VAL A 26 18.92 5.83 8.32
CA VAL A 26 17.69 5.08 8.68
C VAL A 26 17.21 4.18 7.54
N LEU A 27 17.30 4.63 6.28
CA LEU A 27 16.95 3.78 5.12
C LEU A 27 17.99 2.69 4.84
N ARG A 28 19.27 2.95 5.14
CA ARG A 28 20.36 1.98 4.98
C ARG A 28 20.38 0.95 6.11
N SER A 29 20.02 1.35 7.34
CA SER A 29 19.82 0.39 8.45
C SER A 29 18.58 -0.48 8.23
N GLN A 30 17.48 0.08 7.69
CA GLN A 30 16.29 -0.71 7.33
C GLN A 30 16.57 -1.71 6.20
N SER A 31 17.42 -1.38 5.22
CA SER A 31 17.76 -2.30 4.13
C SER A 31 18.85 -3.32 4.47
N GLU A 32 19.68 -3.06 5.49
CA GLU A 32 20.61 -4.05 6.06
C GLU A 32 19.93 -4.99 7.07
N ASP A 33 18.94 -4.52 7.85
CA ASP A 33 18.11 -5.36 8.73
C ASP A 33 17.20 -6.33 7.94
N ILE A 34 16.77 -5.96 6.73
CA ILE A 34 16.00 -6.83 5.83
C ILE A 34 16.88 -7.95 5.24
N ARG A 35 18.19 -7.71 5.06
CA ARG A 35 19.13 -8.71 4.54
C ARG A 35 19.58 -9.75 5.57
N GLN A 36 19.39 -9.49 6.86
CA GLN A 36 19.76 -10.44 7.92
C GLN A 36 18.59 -11.27 8.47
N ARG A 37 17.35 -10.97 8.09
CA ARG A 37 16.15 -11.74 8.52
C ARG A 37 15.54 -12.67 7.46
N SER A 38 16.17 -12.79 6.31
CA SER A 38 15.72 -13.63 5.20
C SER A 38 16.68 -14.79 4.97
N ALA A 39 16.89 -15.59 6.02
CA ALA A 39 17.49 -16.91 5.92
C ALA A 39 16.38 -17.95 6.10
N SER A 40 16.19 -18.74 5.04
CA SER A 40 15.23 -19.83 4.88
C SER A 40 15.06 -20.69 6.15
N ILE A 41 13.81 -20.88 6.58
CA ILE A 41 13.45 -22.00 7.43
C ILE A 41 12.67 -22.99 6.57
N SER A 42 13.31 -24.12 6.33
CA SER A 42 12.81 -25.24 5.57
C SER A 42 11.79 -25.99 6.42
N THR A 43 10.50 -25.88 6.12
CA THR A 43 9.49 -26.73 6.78
C THR A 43 9.16 -27.90 5.86
N ILE A 44 9.49 -29.08 6.37
CA ILE A 44 9.25 -30.39 5.76
C ILE A 44 7.74 -30.56 5.55
N THR A 45 7.38 -30.87 4.31
CA THR A 45 6.03 -31.20 3.88
C THR A 45 5.51 -32.49 4.52
N SER A 46 4.26 -32.47 4.96
CA SER A 46 3.33 -33.59 4.77
C SER A 46 2.25 -33.15 3.78
N ALA A 47 1.85 -34.05 2.90
CA ALA A 47 1.06 -33.77 1.69
C ALA A 47 -0.42 -33.37 1.92
N ASN A 48 -0.76 -32.79 3.07
CA ASN A 48 -2.06 -32.21 3.36
C ASN A 48 -1.88 -30.89 4.12
N ASN A 49 -2.58 -29.86 3.63
CA ASN A 49 -2.55 -28.46 4.04
C ASN A 49 -2.95 -28.22 5.52
N ILE A 50 -2.11 -28.62 6.48
CA ILE A 50 -2.22 -28.13 7.84
C ILE A 50 -0.88 -27.49 8.19
N VAL A 51 -0.88 -26.17 8.37
CA VAL A 51 0.29 -25.43 8.83
C VAL A 51 0.48 -25.78 10.31
N TYR A 52 1.39 -26.72 10.58
CA TYR A 52 1.89 -26.94 11.94
C TYR A 52 3.04 -25.97 12.20
N ASP A 53 2.82 -25.09 13.16
CA ASP A 53 3.86 -24.26 13.74
C ASP A 53 4.76 -25.12 14.64
N LEU A 54 5.88 -25.59 14.09
CA LEU A 54 7.00 -26.17 14.82
C LEU A 54 8.18 -25.20 14.71
N HIS A 55 8.23 -24.22 15.61
CA HIS A 55 9.44 -23.43 15.83
C HIS A 55 10.49 -24.27 16.57
N ASP A 56 11.61 -24.58 15.91
CA ASP A 56 12.84 -25.07 16.54
C ASP A 56 13.81 -23.90 16.78
N ASP A 57 14.32 -23.84 18.00
CA ASP A 57 15.13 -22.77 18.57
C ASP A 57 16.53 -22.72 17.94
N THR A 58 16.90 -21.60 17.33
CA THR A 58 18.27 -21.07 17.43
C THR A 58 18.36 -19.63 16.94
N GLN A 59 18.11 -18.67 17.85
CA GLN A 59 18.95 -17.49 18.06
C GLN A 59 18.42 -16.64 19.23
N GLN A 60 19.24 -16.55 20.27
CA GLN A 60 18.98 -15.80 21.51
C GLN A 60 18.95 -14.27 21.26
N GLY A 61 17.96 -13.59 21.84
CA GLY A 61 17.98 -12.13 21.95
C GLY A 61 16.66 -11.46 22.37
N THR A 62 16.26 -11.63 23.64
CA THR A 62 15.35 -10.73 24.41
C THR A 62 13.90 -10.54 23.95
N ARG A 63 13.02 -11.43 24.39
CA ARG A 63 11.71 -11.24 25.08
C ARG A 63 10.90 -12.53 24.88
N GLU A 64 10.94 -13.38 25.89
CA GLU A 64 10.29 -14.69 25.93
C GLU A 64 8.76 -14.54 26.07
N HIS A 65 8.00 -14.92 25.05
CA HIS A 65 6.66 -15.49 25.21
C HIS A 65 6.37 -16.45 24.04
N PRO A 66 6.64 -17.76 24.19
CA PRO A 66 6.16 -18.74 23.21
C PRO A 66 4.63 -18.90 23.37
N HIS A 67 3.87 -18.55 22.33
CA HIS A 67 2.40 -18.66 22.28
C HIS A 67 1.95 -20.12 22.15
N ARG A 68 2.06 -20.88 23.24
CA ARG A 68 1.14 -22.00 23.47
C ARG A 68 -0.24 -21.42 23.78
N THR A 69 -1.31 -22.04 23.31
CA THR A 69 -2.66 -21.78 23.83
C THR A 69 -2.57 -21.75 25.35
N SER A 70 -3.07 -20.69 25.99
CA SER A 70 -3.05 -20.62 27.45
C SER A 70 -3.72 -21.88 27.99
N ILE A 71 -3.07 -22.59 28.90
CA ILE A 71 -3.65 -23.79 29.54
C ILE A 71 -5.03 -23.45 30.12
N ASP A 72 -5.19 -22.23 30.65
CA ASP A 72 -6.48 -21.71 31.11
C ASP A 72 -7.51 -21.58 29.98
N GLY A 73 -7.08 -21.09 28.80
CA GLY A 73 -7.94 -20.99 27.61
C GLY A 73 -8.43 -22.35 27.11
N GLN A 74 -7.54 -23.34 27.04
CA GLN A 74 -7.90 -24.70 26.62
C GLN A 74 -8.89 -25.36 27.60
N ILE A 75 -8.69 -25.19 28.91
CA ILE A 75 -9.63 -25.69 29.94
C ILE A 75 -11.02 -25.04 29.78
N ARG A 76 -11.09 -23.74 29.53
CA ARG A 76 -12.38 -23.05 29.31
C ARG A 76 -13.13 -23.56 28.09
N LEU A 77 -12.41 -23.81 27.00
CA LEU A 77 -13.01 -24.37 25.77
C LEU A 77 -13.55 -25.78 26.01
N GLN A 78 -12.85 -26.61 26.78
CA GLN A 78 -13.32 -27.94 27.17
C GLN A 78 -14.58 -27.86 28.05
N GLN A 79 -14.63 -26.94 29.01
CA GLN A 79 -15.81 -26.72 29.85
C GLN A 79 -17.02 -26.25 29.04
N GLU A 80 -16.80 -25.34 28.08
CA GLU A 80 -17.85 -24.86 27.17
C GLU A 80 -18.37 -26.00 26.28
N PHE A 81 -17.48 -26.86 25.78
CA PHE A 81 -17.87 -28.04 25.02
C PHE A 81 -18.75 -29.00 25.83
N GLU A 82 -18.35 -29.32 27.06
CA GLU A 82 -19.15 -30.17 27.96
C GLU A 82 -20.53 -29.56 28.27
N ARG A 83 -20.61 -28.23 28.38
CA ARG A 83 -21.89 -27.52 28.56
C ARG A 83 -22.78 -27.70 27.33
N ARG A 84 -22.26 -27.47 26.13
CA ARG A 84 -23.03 -27.60 24.88
C ARG A 84 -23.45 -29.04 24.59
N HIS A 85 -22.62 -30.01 24.93
CA HIS A 85 -22.97 -31.43 24.82
C HIS A 85 -24.16 -31.78 25.74
N LYS A 86 -24.15 -31.31 26.99
CA LYS A 86 -25.26 -31.50 27.93
C LYS A 86 -26.56 -30.80 27.50
N ASP A 87 -26.45 -29.59 26.96
CA ASP A 87 -27.61 -28.84 26.46
C ASP A 87 -28.24 -29.53 25.24
N SER A 88 -27.42 -30.11 24.36
CA SER A 88 -27.88 -30.92 23.22
C SER A 88 -28.59 -32.21 23.64
N ASP A 89 -28.17 -32.84 24.73
CA ASP A 89 -28.83 -34.04 25.28
C ASP A 89 -30.15 -33.69 26.00
N ALA A 90 -30.26 -32.48 26.57
CA ALA A 90 -31.44 -32.01 27.28
C ALA A 90 -32.54 -31.47 26.35
N GLY A 91 -32.17 -30.92 25.19
CA GLY A 91 -33.07 -30.40 24.16
C GLY A 91 -33.34 -31.41 23.05
N ALA A 92 -34.21 -32.39 23.30
CA ALA A 92 -34.64 -33.36 22.27
C ALA A 92 -35.65 -32.77 21.25
N GLU A 93 -35.43 -31.55 20.77
CA GLU A 93 -36.05 -31.06 19.54
C GLU A 93 -35.00 -31.21 18.43
N ARG A 94 -35.12 -32.31 17.69
CA ARG A 94 -34.30 -32.61 16.52
C ARG A 94 -34.61 -31.60 15.42
N ASP A 95 -33.81 -30.55 15.32
CA ASP A 95 -33.62 -29.88 14.04
C ASP A 95 -32.82 -30.83 13.12
N ASP A 96 -33.44 -31.14 11.99
CA ASP A 96 -33.05 -32.17 11.04
C ASP A 96 -31.94 -31.63 10.12
N ALA A 97 -30.66 -31.65 10.56
CA ALA A 97 -29.51 -31.61 9.65
C ALA A 97 -28.18 -31.81 10.40
N THR A 98 -27.60 -33.02 10.26
CA THR A 98 -26.30 -33.49 10.77
C THR A 98 -26.30 -34.02 12.21
N VAL A 99 -26.24 -35.34 12.33
CA VAL A 99 -25.88 -36.02 13.59
C VAL A 99 -24.45 -35.60 13.92
N ILE A 100 -24.29 -34.76 14.94
CA ILE A 100 -22.97 -34.35 15.42
C ILE A 100 -22.28 -35.57 16.03
N ASP A 101 -21.09 -35.90 15.53
CA ASP A 101 -20.22 -36.90 16.15
C ASP A 101 -19.51 -36.29 17.36
N TRP A 102 -20.22 -36.29 18.50
CA TRP A 102 -19.74 -35.72 19.76
C TRP A 102 -18.49 -36.41 20.30
N ASP A 103 -18.30 -37.70 20.01
CA ASP A 103 -17.12 -38.45 20.44
C ASP A 103 -15.89 -38.00 19.65
N PHE A 104 -16.02 -37.88 18.32
CA PHE A 104 -14.96 -37.36 17.47
C PHE A 104 -14.58 -35.93 17.83
N TRP A 105 -15.55 -35.01 17.85
CA TRP A 105 -15.28 -33.60 18.14
C TRP A 105 -14.82 -33.39 19.59
N GLY A 106 -15.28 -34.22 20.53
CA GLY A 106 -14.78 -34.23 21.91
C GLY A 106 -13.30 -34.61 21.98
N ALA A 107 -12.86 -35.62 21.21
CA ALA A 107 -11.45 -35.96 21.11
C ALA A 107 -10.62 -34.81 20.53
N VAL A 108 -11.11 -34.16 19.46
CA VAL A 108 -10.43 -33.01 18.83
C VAL A 108 -10.33 -31.82 19.78
N ILE A 109 -11.40 -31.49 20.51
CA ILE A 109 -11.43 -30.32 21.41
C ILE A 109 -10.60 -30.54 22.67
N SER A 110 -10.50 -31.80 23.14
CA SER A 110 -9.72 -32.12 24.33
C SER A 110 -8.22 -31.80 24.16
N ASP A 111 -7.64 -32.19 23.03
CA ASP A 111 -6.27 -31.85 22.66
C ASP A 111 -6.16 -31.73 21.13
N TYR A 112 -6.43 -30.51 20.65
CA TYR A 112 -6.37 -30.20 19.24
C TYR A 112 -4.97 -30.44 18.66
N GLN A 113 -3.91 -30.05 19.39
CA GLN A 113 -2.54 -30.14 18.90
C GLN A 113 -2.10 -31.60 18.73
N GLN A 114 -2.39 -32.44 19.72
CA GLN A 114 -2.09 -33.85 19.65
C GLN A 114 -2.92 -34.54 18.56
N PHE A 115 -4.24 -34.28 18.51
CA PHE A 115 -5.11 -34.91 17.53
C PHE A 115 -4.68 -34.58 16.09
N ALA A 116 -4.37 -33.31 15.85
CA ALA A 116 -3.94 -32.83 14.56
C ALA A 116 -2.63 -33.53 14.14
N THR A 117 -1.66 -33.67 15.06
CA THR A 117 -0.39 -34.37 14.80
C THR A 117 -0.58 -35.86 14.52
N ASP A 118 -1.40 -36.54 15.33
CA ASP A 118 -1.58 -37.99 15.26
C ASP A 118 -2.49 -38.40 14.09
N ARG A 119 -3.49 -37.58 13.75
CA ARG A 119 -4.55 -37.88 12.77
C ARG A 119 -4.87 -36.69 11.86
N PRO A 120 -3.89 -36.17 11.10
CA PRO A 120 -4.06 -34.98 10.27
C PRO A 120 -5.07 -35.16 9.13
N GLU A 121 -5.10 -36.34 8.50
CA GLU A 121 -6.01 -36.61 7.38
C GLU A 121 -7.47 -36.70 7.84
N GLU A 122 -7.70 -37.29 9.00
CA GLU A 122 -9.04 -37.43 9.59
C GLU A 122 -9.60 -36.04 9.96
N LEU A 123 -8.76 -35.19 10.57
CA LEU A 123 -9.10 -33.81 10.88
C LEU A 123 -9.40 -32.99 9.61
N ALA A 124 -8.53 -33.07 8.60
CA ALA A 124 -8.74 -32.36 7.33
C ALA A 124 -10.04 -32.78 6.64
N GLN A 125 -10.35 -34.08 6.62
CA GLN A 125 -11.61 -34.60 6.07
C GLN A 125 -12.82 -34.12 6.87
N ALA A 126 -12.74 -34.08 8.20
CA ALA A 126 -13.83 -33.57 9.04
C ALA A 126 -14.08 -32.07 8.78
N ILE A 127 -13.02 -31.27 8.69
CA ILE A 127 -13.11 -29.85 8.34
C ILE A 127 -13.68 -29.66 6.94
N ALA A 128 -13.25 -30.47 5.96
CA ALA A 128 -13.75 -30.43 4.57
C ALA A 128 -15.22 -30.84 4.44
N LYS A 129 -15.72 -31.74 5.30
CA LYS A 129 -17.15 -32.10 5.38
C LYS A 129 -17.99 -31.01 6.01
N GLY A 130 -17.54 -30.45 7.15
CA GLY A 130 -18.39 -29.53 7.90
C GLY A 130 -17.98 -29.43 9.36
N ILE A 131 -17.59 -28.26 9.84
CA ILE A 131 -17.59 -28.01 11.28
C ILE A 131 -19.04 -27.70 11.69
N PRO A 132 -19.64 -28.43 12.64
CA PRO A 132 -20.99 -28.14 13.12
C PRO A 132 -21.12 -26.70 13.61
N ASN A 133 -22.24 -26.04 13.29
CA ASN A 133 -22.48 -24.63 13.64
C ASN A 133 -22.30 -24.37 15.15
N THR A 134 -22.75 -25.31 15.98
CA THR A 134 -22.65 -25.25 17.45
C THR A 134 -21.22 -25.38 17.98
N LEU A 135 -20.27 -25.91 17.20
CA LEU A 135 -18.88 -26.11 17.59
C LEU A 135 -17.92 -25.13 16.90
N ARG A 136 -18.38 -24.45 15.85
CA ARG A 136 -17.55 -23.61 14.98
C ARG A 136 -16.74 -22.57 15.73
N GLY A 137 -17.37 -21.79 16.62
CA GLY A 137 -16.68 -20.77 17.41
C GLY A 137 -15.51 -21.34 18.22
N MET A 138 -15.73 -22.44 18.94
CA MET A 138 -14.68 -23.10 19.73
C MET A 138 -13.58 -23.66 18.85
N MET A 139 -13.95 -24.32 17.74
CA MET A 139 -12.97 -24.88 16.80
C MET A 139 -12.09 -23.80 16.17
N TRP A 140 -12.66 -22.66 15.79
CA TRP A 140 -11.89 -21.53 15.28
C TRP A 140 -10.88 -21.00 16.29
N GLN A 141 -11.27 -20.92 17.57
CA GLN A 141 -10.36 -20.51 18.64
C GLN A 141 -9.25 -21.52 18.91
N LEU A 142 -9.53 -22.82 18.80
CA LEU A 142 -8.52 -23.88 18.92
C LEU A 142 -7.53 -23.84 17.76
N MET A 143 -8.01 -23.75 16.51
CA MET A 143 -7.17 -23.69 15.32
C MET A 143 -6.22 -22.49 15.35
N ALA A 144 -6.73 -21.32 15.76
CA ALA A 144 -5.95 -20.09 15.82
C ALA A 144 -5.20 -19.87 17.14
N ALA A 145 -5.33 -20.78 18.11
CA ALA A 145 -4.85 -20.61 19.49
C ALA A 145 -5.22 -19.23 20.09
N SER A 146 -6.45 -18.77 19.86
CA SER A 146 -6.85 -17.38 20.13
C SER A 146 -7.49 -17.15 21.49
N LYS A 147 -7.80 -18.20 22.25
CA LYS A 147 -8.37 -18.08 23.61
C LYS A 147 -7.28 -17.64 24.59
N ASP A 148 -7.14 -16.33 24.76
CA ASP A 148 -6.05 -15.68 25.50
C ASP A 148 -6.61 -14.69 26.55
N PRO A 149 -6.53 -15.00 27.85
CA PRO A 149 -7.03 -14.14 28.91
C PRO A 149 -6.37 -12.74 28.95
N GLU A 150 -5.14 -12.60 28.47
CA GLU A 150 -4.45 -11.31 28.44
C GLU A 150 -5.02 -10.40 27.35
N LEU A 151 -5.36 -10.97 26.19
CA LEU A 151 -6.04 -10.25 25.11
C LEU A 151 -7.47 -9.88 25.52
N GLU A 152 -8.22 -10.78 26.18
CA GLU A 152 -9.54 -10.48 26.74
C GLU A 152 -9.46 -9.31 27.75
N SER A 153 -8.47 -9.31 28.64
CA SER A 153 -8.25 -8.20 29.58
C SER A 153 -7.90 -6.89 28.87
N THR A 154 -7.12 -6.98 27.79
CA THR A 154 -6.72 -5.82 26.98
C THR A 154 -7.93 -5.23 26.26
N TYR A 155 -8.78 -6.07 25.66
CA TYR A 155 -10.04 -5.66 25.04
C TYR A 155 -10.91 -4.83 26.00
N LEU A 156 -11.13 -5.33 27.22
CA LEU A 156 -11.91 -4.63 28.25
C LEU A 156 -11.32 -3.26 28.66
N LYS A 157 -10.02 -3.08 28.55
CA LYS A 157 -9.37 -1.77 28.77
C LYS A 157 -9.62 -0.85 27.58
N LEU A 158 -9.40 -1.33 26.36
CA LEU A 158 -9.55 -0.58 25.11
C LEU A 158 -10.98 -0.08 24.88
N LEU A 159 -12.00 -0.83 25.34
CA LEU A 159 -13.39 -0.37 25.27
C LEU A 159 -13.63 0.98 25.96
N LYS A 160 -12.85 1.28 27.01
CA LYS A 160 -12.95 2.51 27.79
C LYS A 160 -12.23 3.70 27.15
N GLU A 161 -11.38 3.46 26.17
CA GLU A 161 -10.65 4.47 25.43
C GLU A 161 -11.51 5.02 24.27
N SER A 162 -11.09 6.11 23.61
CA SER A 162 -11.78 6.67 22.45
C SER A 162 -10.96 6.48 21.19
N SER A 163 -11.62 6.17 20.07
CA SER A 163 -10.95 6.01 18.78
C SER A 163 -11.23 7.19 17.86
N THR A 164 -10.22 7.63 17.10
CA THR A 164 -10.39 8.61 16.02
C THR A 164 -11.25 8.08 14.87
N HIS A 165 -11.43 6.76 14.79
CA HIS A 165 -12.13 6.08 13.70
C HIS A 165 -13.62 5.82 13.97
N GLU A 166 -14.16 6.18 15.15
CA GLU A 166 -15.54 5.87 15.54
C GLU A 166 -16.58 6.30 14.48
N LYS A 167 -16.43 7.50 13.91
CA LYS A 167 -17.33 8.00 12.84
C LYS A 167 -17.30 7.13 11.58
N SER A 168 -16.12 6.66 11.20
CA SER A 168 -15.94 5.80 10.03
C SER A 168 -16.51 4.41 10.28
N ILE A 169 -16.29 3.86 11.48
CA ILE A 169 -16.87 2.59 11.93
C ILE A 169 -18.40 2.69 11.88
N THR A 170 -19.01 3.68 12.55
CA THR A 170 -20.48 3.84 12.62
C THR A 170 -21.14 3.91 11.23
N ARG A 171 -20.49 4.57 10.27
CA ARG A 171 -21.01 4.67 8.90
C ARG A 171 -21.10 3.31 8.20
N ASP A 172 -20.15 2.42 8.47
CA ASP A 172 -20.05 1.13 7.79
C ASP A 172 -20.83 0.02 8.52
N LEU A 173 -21.15 0.19 9.82
CA LEU A 173 -22.02 -0.73 10.57
C LEU A 173 -23.34 -0.98 9.85
N GLY A 174 -24.05 0.08 9.45
CA GLY A 174 -25.35 -0.03 8.78
C GLY A 174 -25.29 -0.62 7.37
N ARG A 175 -24.10 -0.90 6.83
CA ARG A 175 -23.89 -1.55 5.52
C ARG A 175 -23.39 -2.98 5.66
N THR A 176 -23.07 -3.42 6.88
CA THR A 176 -22.48 -4.73 7.16
C THR A 176 -23.59 -5.69 7.57
N PHE A 177 -23.94 -6.63 6.67
CA PHE A 177 -25.07 -7.55 6.84
C PHE A 177 -26.40 -6.88 7.28
N PRO A 178 -26.88 -5.85 6.54
CA PRO A 178 -28.01 -5.02 6.98
C PRO A 178 -29.36 -5.76 7.05
N HIS A 179 -29.43 -6.97 6.47
CA HIS A 179 -30.63 -7.81 6.45
C HIS A 179 -30.52 -9.04 7.34
N HIS A 180 -29.42 -9.18 8.10
CA HIS A 180 -29.23 -10.31 9.00
C HIS A 180 -29.76 -9.94 10.39
N ASP A 181 -30.66 -10.75 10.95
CA ASP A 181 -31.39 -10.45 12.20
C ASP A 181 -30.50 -9.95 13.34
N PHE A 182 -29.33 -10.55 13.52
CA PHE A 182 -28.36 -10.15 14.54
C PHE A 182 -27.81 -8.70 14.38
N PHE A 183 -27.77 -8.17 13.16
CA PHE A 183 -27.21 -6.86 12.81
C PHE A 183 -28.25 -5.85 12.31
N THR A 184 -29.51 -6.24 12.08
CA THR A 184 -30.54 -5.35 11.51
C THR A 184 -30.96 -4.23 12.47
N ASP A 185 -30.96 -4.50 13.77
CA ASP A 185 -31.32 -3.49 14.77
C ASP A 185 -30.20 -2.45 14.86
N GLY A 186 -30.47 -1.22 14.40
CA GLY A 186 -29.52 -0.09 14.38
C GLY A 186 -28.91 0.30 15.74
N GLN A 187 -29.40 -0.29 16.83
CA GLN A 187 -28.85 -0.22 18.19
C GLN A 187 -28.92 -1.58 18.92
N GLY A 188 -29.02 -2.67 18.15
CA GLY A 188 -29.03 -4.03 18.70
C GLY A 188 -27.64 -4.42 19.21
N ILE A 189 -27.64 -5.43 20.09
CA ILE A 189 -26.42 -5.96 20.71
C ILE A 189 -25.38 -6.36 19.65
N GLY A 190 -25.81 -6.87 18.48
CA GLY A 190 -24.87 -7.25 17.41
C GLY A 190 -24.14 -6.06 16.79
N GLN A 191 -24.81 -4.93 16.53
CA GLN A 191 -24.14 -3.72 16.04
C GLN A 191 -23.25 -3.08 17.10
N GLU A 192 -23.66 -3.12 18.37
CA GLU A 192 -22.84 -2.65 19.50
C GLU A 192 -21.56 -3.48 19.63
N ASN A 193 -21.67 -4.81 19.61
CA ASN A 193 -20.52 -5.72 19.65
C ASN A 193 -19.61 -5.51 18.45
N LEU A 194 -20.16 -5.34 17.24
CA LEU A 194 -19.39 -5.05 16.04
C LEU A 194 -18.63 -3.72 16.17
N PHE A 195 -19.29 -2.68 16.66
CA PHE A 195 -18.65 -1.40 16.94
C PHE A 195 -17.51 -1.53 17.95
N ASN A 196 -17.76 -2.23 19.06
CA ASN A 196 -16.82 -2.41 20.16
C ASN A 196 -15.54 -3.13 19.72
N VAL A 197 -15.67 -4.24 18.98
CA VAL A 197 -14.51 -4.98 18.45
C VAL A 197 -13.72 -4.14 17.45
N LEU A 198 -14.38 -3.47 16.50
CA LEU A 198 -13.70 -2.62 15.51
C LEU A 198 -13.02 -1.42 16.15
N LYS A 199 -13.67 -0.80 17.14
CA LYS A 199 -13.12 0.31 17.92
C LYS A 199 -11.87 -0.14 18.67
N ALA A 200 -11.97 -1.22 19.43
CA ALA A 200 -10.86 -1.77 20.20
C ALA A 200 -9.68 -2.13 19.29
N TYR A 201 -9.95 -2.80 18.16
CA TYR A 201 -8.90 -3.16 17.19
C TYR A 201 -8.22 -1.93 16.59
N SER A 202 -8.98 -0.88 16.26
CA SER A 202 -8.42 0.36 15.70
C SER A 202 -7.46 1.09 16.64
N ILE A 203 -7.60 0.88 17.96
CA ILE A 203 -6.70 1.44 18.98
C ILE A 203 -5.52 0.46 19.21
N TYR A 204 -5.80 -0.84 19.19
CA TYR A 204 -4.78 -1.88 19.38
C TYR A 204 -3.69 -1.85 18.31
N ASP A 205 -4.06 -1.69 17.03
CA ASP A 205 -3.13 -1.61 15.91
C ASP A 205 -3.29 -0.28 15.17
N GLU A 206 -2.70 0.79 15.69
CA GLU A 206 -2.79 2.14 15.12
C GLU A 206 -2.31 2.24 13.66
N ALA A 207 -1.40 1.36 13.24
CA ALA A 207 -0.83 1.39 11.90
C ALA A 207 -1.82 0.85 10.84
N VAL A 208 -2.74 -0.04 11.22
CA VAL A 208 -3.93 -0.35 10.40
C VAL A 208 -5.06 0.65 10.71
N GLY A 209 -5.28 0.92 12.00
CA GLY A 209 -6.41 1.65 12.51
C GLY A 209 -7.72 0.98 12.10
N TYR A 210 -8.50 1.68 11.28
CA TYR A 210 -9.72 1.16 10.70
C TYR A 210 -9.67 1.22 9.17
N CYS A 211 -9.87 0.07 8.52
CA CYS A 211 -9.97 -0.03 7.07
C CYS A 211 -11.35 -0.53 6.64
N GLN A 212 -11.87 0.02 5.56
CA GLN A 212 -13.12 -0.43 4.93
C GLN A 212 -12.98 -1.89 4.48
N GLY A 213 -14.00 -2.71 4.78
CA GLY A 213 -13.99 -4.15 4.54
C GLY A 213 -13.79 -4.97 5.82
N LEU A 214 -13.04 -4.45 6.79
CA LEU A 214 -12.81 -5.12 8.08
C LEU A 214 -14.10 -5.45 8.86
N PRO A 215 -15.17 -4.62 8.86
CA PRO A 215 -16.42 -4.97 9.52
C PRO A 215 -17.01 -6.31 9.07
N PHE A 216 -16.86 -6.66 7.79
CA PHE A 216 -17.38 -7.93 7.28
C PHE A 216 -16.60 -9.13 7.82
N VAL A 217 -15.31 -8.99 8.10
CA VAL A 217 -14.51 -10.04 8.75
C VAL A 217 -14.98 -10.20 10.20
N VAL A 218 -15.08 -9.09 10.94
CA VAL A 218 -15.48 -9.10 12.36
C VAL A 218 -16.90 -9.61 12.55
N ALA A 219 -17.83 -9.25 11.66
CA ALA A 219 -19.20 -9.73 11.72
C ALA A 219 -19.29 -11.26 11.62
N ILE A 220 -18.50 -11.90 10.75
CA ILE A 220 -18.44 -13.36 10.65
C ILE A 220 -17.95 -14.01 11.96
N LEU A 221 -16.97 -13.38 12.63
CA LEU A 221 -16.51 -13.85 13.94
C LEU A 221 -17.64 -13.73 14.98
N LEU A 222 -18.31 -12.57 15.05
CA LEU A 222 -19.38 -12.31 16.02
C LEU A 222 -20.62 -13.20 15.84
N LEU A 223 -20.86 -13.72 14.64
CA LEU A 223 -21.92 -14.71 14.42
C LEU A 223 -21.61 -16.08 15.04
N ASN A 224 -20.35 -16.35 15.37
CA ASN A 224 -19.89 -17.66 15.87
C ASN A 224 -19.33 -17.60 17.30
N MET A 225 -19.05 -16.41 17.85
CA MET A 225 -18.53 -16.23 19.21
C MET A 225 -18.84 -14.84 19.80
N PRO A 226 -18.77 -14.68 21.13
CA PRO A 226 -18.85 -13.39 21.81
C PRO A 226 -17.77 -12.39 21.35
N ASP A 227 -17.95 -11.12 21.68
CA ASP A 227 -17.11 -10.01 21.23
C ASP A 227 -15.66 -10.05 21.77
N GLU A 228 -15.46 -10.42 23.04
CA GLU A 228 -14.11 -10.60 23.61
C GLU A 228 -13.29 -11.67 22.86
N GLU A 229 -13.98 -12.75 22.49
CA GLU A 229 -13.43 -13.88 21.75
C GLU A 229 -13.17 -13.53 20.29
N ALA A 230 -14.11 -12.83 19.66
CA ALA A 230 -13.99 -12.33 18.30
C ALA A 230 -12.82 -11.34 18.18
N PHE A 231 -12.63 -10.46 19.16
CA PHE A 231 -11.46 -9.57 19.21
C PHE A 231 -10.15 -10.37 19.28
N SER A 232 -10.08 -11.36 20.17
CA SER A 232 -8.87 -12.17 20.33
C SER A 232 -8.53 -12.97 19.07
N LEU A 233 -9.54 -13.55 18.41
CA LEU A 233 -9.37 -14.23 17.12
C LEU A 233 -9.01 -13.26 16.00
N LEU A 234 -9.59 -12.06 15.96
CA LEU A 234 -9.23 -11.03 14.99
C LEU A 234 -7.75 -10.64 15.11
N VAL A 235 -7.25 -10.44 16.34
CA VAL A 235 -5.83 -10.16 16.59
C VAL A 235 -4.95 -11.29 16.03
N ARG A 236 -5.32 -12.56 16.25
CA ARG A 236 -4.58 -13.70 15.68
C ARG A 236 -4.65 -13.75 14.16
N LEU A 237 -5.81 -13.51 13.56
CA LEU A 237 -5.94 -13.43 12.10
C LEU A 237 -5.04 -12.35 11.51
N MET A 238 -4.98 -11.18 12.15
CA MET A 238 -4.21 -10.06 11.66
C MET A 238 -2.70 -10.30 11.80
N HIS A 239 -2.23 -10.78 12.96
CA HIS A 239 -0.79 -10.91 13.24
C HIS A 239 -0.18 -12.28 12.89
N VAL A 240 -0.90 -13.38 13.15
CA VAL A 240 -0.38 -14.76 12.96
C VAL A 240 -0.70 -15.26 11.56
N TYR A 241 -1.94 -15.11 11.10
CA TYR A 241 -2.34 -15.46 9.73
C TYR A 241 -1.99 -14.37 8.70
N ASP A 242 -1.34 -13.30 9.17
CA ASP A 242 -0.77 -12.26 8.32
C ASP A 242 -1.81 -11.53 7.43
N LEU A 243 -3.05 -11.48 7.90
CA LEU A 243 -4.14 -10.75 7.23
C LEU A 243 -3.93 -9.23 7.33
N ARG A 244 -3.22 -8.75 8.36
CA ARG A 244 -2.92 -7.34 8.61
C ARG A 244 -2.42 -6.59 7.37
N GLY A 245 -1.57 -7.22 6.58
CA GLY A 245 -0.97 -6.59 5.39
C GLY A 245 -1.97 -6.22 4.28
N HIS A 246 -3.19 -6.77 4.30
CA HIS A 246 -4.26 -6.41 3.37
C HIS A 246 -4.90 -5.07 3.73
N PHE A 247 -4.83 -4.67 5.01
CA PHE A 247 -5.50 -3.50 5.56
C PHE A 247 -4.55 -2.35 5.92
N LEU A 248 -3.24 -2.56 5.82
CA LEU A 248 -2.26 -1.49 5.96
C LEU A 248 -2.44 -0.42 4.88
N PRO A 249 -1.96 0.81 5.12
CA PRO A 249 -1.84 1.82 4.08
C PRO A 249 -1.14 1.26 2.84
N GLU A 250 -1.62 1.63 1.65
CA GLU A 250 -1.16 1.11 0.35
C GLU A 250 -1.48 -0.38 0.08
N MET A 251 -2.01 -1.10 1.07
CA MET A 251 -2.46 -2.49 0.99
C MET A 251 -1.42 -3.44 0.35
N PRO A 252 -0.15 -3.45 0.83
CA PRO A 252 0.95 -4.14 0.17
C PRO A 252 0.69 -5.63 -0.03
N LYS A 253 0.10 -6.33 0.95
CA LYS A 253 -0.23 -7.75 0.77
C LYS A 253 -1.40 -7.97 -0.16
N LEU A 254 -2.40 -7.09 -0.18
CA LEU A 254 -3.50 -7.22 -1.14
C LEU A 254 -2.97 -7.14 -2.58
N GLN A 255 -2.09 -6.17 -2.87
CA GLN A 255 -1.47 -6.04 -4.19
C GLN A 255 -0.67 -7.29 -4.57
N LEU A 256 0.11 -7.82 -3.63
CA LEU A 256 0.81 -9.10 -3.81
C LEU A 256 -0.18 -10.25 -4.08
N ARG A 257 -1.28 -10.36 -3.32
CA ARG A 257 -2.28 -11.42 -3.53
C ARG A 257 -2.97 -11.31 -4.88
N LEU A 258 -3.30 -10.10 -5.32
CA LEU A 258 -3.87 -9.88 -6.66
C LEU A 258 -2.90 -10.29 -7.76
N PHE A 259 -1.60 -9.98 -7.62
CA PHE A 259 -0.58 -10.43 -8.55
C PHE A 259 -0.45 -11.96 -8.58
N GLN A 260 -0.36 -12.60 -7.41
CA GLN A 260 -0.32 -14.05 -7.28
C GLN A 260 -1.56 -14.70 -7.92
N PHE A 261 -2.74 -14.10 -7.73
CA PHE A 261 -3.98 -14.57 -8.33
C PHE A 261 -3.93 -14.45 -9.86
N ASP A 262 -3.46 -13.33 -10.39
CA ASP A 262 -3.31 -13.17 -11.85
C ASP A 262 -2.34 -14.19 -12.46
N ARG A 263 -1.22 -14.49 -11.78
CA ARG A 263 -0.29 -15.57 -12.20
C ARG A 263 -0.95 -16.95 -12.16
N LEU A 264 -1.70 -17.25 -11.10
CA LEU A 264 -2.45 -18.52 -11.00
C LEU A 264 -3.49 -18.66 -12.11
N VAL A 265 -4.24 -17.60 -12.42
CA VAL A 265 -5.21 -17.59 -13.52
C VAL A 265 -4.50 -17.75 -14.86
N GLU A 266 -3.33 -17.14 -15.06
CA GLU A 266 -2.53 -17.32 -16.27
C GLU A 266 -2.07 -18.78 -16.46
N GLU A 267 -1.59 -19.43 -15.41
CA GLU A 267 -1.12 -20.82 -15.50
C GLU A 267 -2.26 -21.85 -15.58
N MET A 268 -3.31 -21.69 -14.78
CA MET A 268 -4.37 -22.68 -14.63
C MET A 268 -5.54 -22.48 -15.60
N LEU A 269 -5.79 -21.23 -16.02
CA LEU A 269 -6.90 -20.83 -16.88
C LEU A 269 -6.41 -19.90 -18.02
N PRO A 270 -5.44 -20.33 -18.86
CA PRO A 270 -4.79 -19.46 -19.83
C PRO A 270 -5.76 -18.87 -20.87
N VAL A 271 -6.79 -19.62 -21.27
CA VAL A 271 -7.79 -19.15 -22.24
C VAL A 271 -8.62 -18.00 -21.64
N LEU A 272 -9.07 -18.18 -20.39
CA LEU A 272 -9.79 -17.14 -19.66
C LEU A 272 -8.91 -15.92 -19.39
N HIS A 273 -7.64 -16.13 -19.00
CA HIS A 273 -6.68 -15.04 -18.79
C HIS A 273 -6.53 -14.16 -20.04
N VAL A 274 -6.31 -14.78 -21.20
CA VAL A 274 -6.19 -14.05 -22.48
C VAL A 274 -7.50 -13.33 -22.83
N HIS A 275 -8.65 -13.93 -22.55
CA HIS A 275 -9.96 -13.28 -22.75
C HIS A 275 -10.11 -12.05 -21.86
N PHE A 276 -9.79 -12.15 -20.56
CA PHE A 276 -9.82 -11.02 -19.64
C PHE A 276 -8.88 -9.89 -20.08
N LEU A 277 -7.67 -10.21 -20.54
CA LEU A 277 -6.74 -9.21 -21.10
C LEU A 277 -7.31 -8.50 -22.33
N ARG A 278 -8.01 -9.22 -23.22
CA ARG A 278 -8.64 -8.64 -24.42
C ARG A 278 -9.82 -7.74 -24.08
N GLU A 279 -10.66 -8.16 -23.14
CA GLU A 279 -11.80 -7.38 -22.65
C GLU A 279 -11.39 -6.25 -21.69
N GLY A 280 -10.12 -6.20 -21.27
CA GLY A 280 -9.61 -5.18 -20.34
C GLY A 280 -10.06 -5.39 -18.88
N VAL A 281 -10.46 -6.62 -18.53
CA VAL A 281 -10.85 -7.00 -17.16
C VAL A 281 -9.59 -7.21 -16.33
N LYS A 282 -9.50 -6.51 -15.20
CA LYS A 282 -8.39 -6.64 -14.23
C LYS A 282 -8.88 -7.29 -12.95
N SER A 283 -8.06 -8.15 -12.34
CA SER A 283 -8.33 -8.78 -11.03
C SER A 283 -8.74 -7.76 -9.96
N SER A 284 -8.08 -6.61 -9.93
CA SER A 284 -8.37 -5.54 -8.96
C SER A 284 -9.81 -5.02 -9.00
N MET A 285 -10.54 -5.21 -10.10
CA MET A 285 -11.93 -4.73 -10.27
C MET A 285 -12.97 -5.57 -9.52
N TYR A 286 -12.69 -6.86 -9.30
CA TYR A 286 -13.64 -7.80 -8.68
C TYR A 286 -13.04 -8.56 -7.49
N CYS A 287 -11.77 -8.94 -7.60
CA CYS A 287 -11.11 -9.85 -6.68
C CYS A 287 -10.65 -9.17 -5.38
N SER A 288 -10.44 -7.85 -5.40
CA SER A 288 -10.02 -7.07 -4.22
C SER A 288 -10.93 -7.32 -3.00
N GLN A 289 -12.25 -7.40 -3.21
CA GLN A 289 -13.21 -7.64 -2.14
C GLN A 289 -13.18 -9.09 -1.63
N TRP A 290 -12.84 -10.07 -2.48
CA TRP A 290 -12.74 -11.47 -2.10
C TRP A 290 -11.65 -11.67 -1.06
N PHE A 291 -10.47 -11.07 -1.28
CA PHE A 291 -9.35 -11.13 -0.34
C PHE A 291 -9.56 -10.24 0.88
N LEU A 292 -10.04 -8.99 0.71
CA LEU A 292 -10.23 -8.06 1.84
C LEU A 292 -11.30 -8.54 2.82
N THR A 293 -12.40 -9.10 2.33
CA THR A 293 -13.50 -9.54 3.20
C THR A 293 -13.52 -11.05 3.41
N MET A 294 -12.57 -11.81 2.85
CA MET A 294 -12.61 -13.27 2.84
C MET A 294 -13.97 -13.80 2.36
N PHE A 295 -14.48 -13.24 1.26
CA PHE A 295 -15.81 -13.49 0.69
C PHE A 295 -17.02 -13.07 1.55
N SER A 296 -16.86 -12.40 2.69
CA SER A 296 -18.03 -12.09 3.54
C SER A 296 -18.89 -10.90 3.10
N TYR A 297 -18.56 -10.22 1.99
CA TYR A 297 -19.31 -9.02 1.56
C TYR A 297 -20.71 -9.31 0.96
N ARG A 298 -20.80 -10.16 -0.07
CA ARG A 298 -22.03 -10.36 -0.89
C ARG A 298 -22.48 -11.81 -0.98
N PHE A 299 -21.79 -12.71 -0.31
CA PHE A 299 -21.96 -14.14 -0.52
C PHE A 299 -22.72 -14.81 0.63
N PRO A 300 -23.39 -15.95 0.37
CA PRO A 300 -24.15 -16.68 1.38
C PRO A 300 -23.30 -17.06 2.59
N LEU A 301 -23.83 -16.84 3.80
CA LEU A 301 -23.08 -17.05 5.05
C LEU A 301 -22.60 -18.50 5.20
N GLU A 302 -23.39 -19.48 4.76
CA GLU A 302 -23.00 -20.89 4.82
C GLU A 302 -21.68 -21.14 4.08
N ILE A 303 -21.55 -20.61 2.85
CA ILE A 303 -20.32 -20.71 2.06
C ILE A 303 -19.17 -19.99 2.76
N VAL A 304 -19.43 -18.78 3.26
CA VAL A 304 -18.43 -17.96 3.94
C VAL A 304 -17.88 -18.68 5.16
N PHE A 305 -18.73 -19.30 5.98
CA PHE A 305 -18.26 -20.07 7.15
C PHE A 305 -17.33 -21.20 6.76
N ARG A 306 -17.59 -21.89 5.65
CA ARG A 306 -16.69 -22.95 5.16
C ARG A 306 -15.37 -22.43 4.63
N ILE A 307 -15.37 -21.27 3.99
CA ILE A 307 -14.13 -20.60 3.59
C ILE A 307 -13.31 -20.27 4.84
N TYR A 308 -13.93 -19.75 5.90
CA TYR A 308 -13.24 -19.48 7.18
C TYR A 308 -12.72 -20.75 7.85
N ASP A 309 -13.50 -21.84 7.88
CA ASP A 309 -13.07 -23.14 8.41
C ASP A 309 -11.75 -23.57 7.77
N ASN A 310 -11.64 -23.47 6.44
CA ASN A 310 -10.44 -23.85 5.69
C ASN A 310 -9.31 -22.83 5.81
N CYS A 311 -9.61 -21.52 5.86
CA CYS A 311 -8.59 -20.48 6.04
C CYS A 311 -7.92 -20.59 7.42
N LEU A 312 -8.67 -20.93 8.46
CA LEU A 312 -8.13 -21.12 9.80
C LEU A 312 -7.33 -22.43 9.92
N ALA A 313 -7.71 -23.47 9.20
CA ALA A 313 -7.02 -24.75 9.19
C ALA A 313 -5.71 -24.75 8.37
N SER A 314 -5.75 -24.14 7.18
CA SER A 314 -4.67 -24.22 6.18
C SER A 314 -3.91 -22.92 5.97
N GLY A 315 -4.37 -21.80 6.53
CA GLY A 315 -3.83 -20.46 6.29
C GLY A 315 -4.70 -19.63 5.33
N ILE A 316 -4.47 -18.31 5.32
CA ILE A 316 -5.28 -17.38 4.52
C ILE A 316 -5.09 -17.55 3.01
N GLU A 317 -4.00 -18.21 2.60
CA GLU A 317 -3.74 -18.62 1.23
C GLU A 317 -4.81 -19.57 0.66
N ALA A 318 -5.58 -20.26 1.51
CA ALA A 318 -6.69 -21.11 1.07
C ALA A 318 -7.69 -20.34 0.18
N ILE A 319 -7.82 -19.03 0.36
CA ILE A 319 -8.66 -18.12 -0.46
C ILE A 319 -8.32 -18.24 -1.96
N PHE A 320 -7.06 -18.49 -2.33
CA PHE A 320 -6.68 -18.70 -3.73
C PHE A 320 -7.36 -19.91 -4.35
N GLY A 321 -7.42 -21.02 -3.59
CA GLY A 321 -8.06 -22.26 -4.04
C GLY A 321 -9.53 -22.03 -4.38
N PHE A 322 -10.26 -21.40 -3.45
CA PHE A 322 -11.66 -21.04 -3.66
C PHE A 322 -11.84 -20.08 -4.84
N SER A 323 -11.01 -19.04 -4.93
CA SER A 323 -11.11 -18.00 -5.97
C SER A 323 -10.88 -18.57 -7.37
N VAL A 324 -9.84 -19.38 -7.56
CA VAL A 324 -9.52 -20.01 -8.86
C VAL A 324 -10.58 -21.05 -9.21
N MET A 325 -11.04 -21.85 -8.25
CA MET A 325 -12.06 -22.87 -8.51
C MET A 325 -13.39 -22.26 -8.99
N LEU A 326 -13.79 -21.11 -8.44
CA LEU A 326 -14.98 -20.40 -8.91
C LEU A 326 -14.83 -19.95 -10.37
N LEU A 327 -13.65 -19.42 -10.75
CA LEU A 327 -13.37 -19.08 -12.14
C LEU A 327 -13.36 -20.31 -13.05
N MET A 328 -12.79 -21.44 -12.59
CA MET A 328 -12.75 -22.68 -13.36
C MET A 328 -14.15 -23.22 -13.66
N LYS A 329 -15.07 -23.18 -12.69
CA LYS A 329 -16.46 -23.62 -12.92
C LYS A 329 -17.22 -22.68 -13.85
N SER A 330 -16.96 -21.38 -13.78
CA SER A 330 -17.62 -20.37 -14.61
C SER A 330 -16.92 -20.09 -15.95
N GLU A 331 -15.83 -20.79 -16.29
CA GLU A 331 -14.98 -20.47 -17.44
C GLU A 331 -15.78 -20.42 -18.76
N ALA A 332 -16.57 -21.44 -19.05
CA ALA A 332 -17.36 -21.52 -20.29
C ALA A 332 -18.34 -20.35 -20.43
N THR A 333 -18.97 -19.96 -19.32
CA THR A 333 -19.88 -18.81 -19.28
C THR A 333 -19.11 -17.50 -19.51
N LEU A 334 -18.03 -17.29 -18.76
CA LEU A 334 -17.22 -16.07 -18.81
C LEU A 334 -16.59 -15.81 -20.17
N LEU A 335 -16.15 -16.85 -20.88
CA LEU A 335 -15.59 -16.75 -22.23
C LEU A 335 -16.59 -16.26 -23.28
N SER A 336 -17.88 -16.42 -23.03
CA SER A 336 -18.94 -15.97 -23.96
C SER A 336 -19.42 -14.53 -23.71
N LEU A 337 -19.02 -13.93 -22.59
CA LEU A 337 -19.53 -12.65 -22.11
C LEU A 337 -18.60 -11.48 -22.49
N PRO A 338 -19.16 -10.28 -22.77
CA PRO A 338 -18.40 -9.03 -22.89
C PRO A 338 -18.09 -8.42 -21.51
N PHE A 339 -17.16 -7.46 -21.46
CA PHE A 339 -16.70 -6.76 -20.24
C PHE A 339 -17.77 -6.51 -19.16
N ASP A 340 -18.86 -5.79 -19.46
CA ASP A 340 -19.86 -5.42 -18.45
C ASP A 340 -20.53 -6.65 -17.81
N LYS A 341 -20.80 -7.67 -18.62
CA LYS A 341 -21.44 -8.90 -18.15
C LYS A 341 -20.49 -9.83 -17.42
N ILE A 342 -19.19 -9.80 -17.75
CA ILE A 342 -18.16 -10.49 -16.97
C ILE A 342 -18.15 -9.93 -15.55
N LEU A 343 -18.10 -8.60 -15.39
CA LEU A 343 -18.08 -7.98 -14.07
C LEU A 343 -19.37 -8.23 -13.29
N ASP A 344 -20.53 -8.19 -13.94
CA ASP A 344 -21.80 -8.54 -13.31
C ASP A 344 -21.81 -10.00 -12.83
N HIS A 345 -21.36 -10.94 -13.68
CA HIS A 345 -21.28 -12.34 -13.31
C HIS A 345 -20.34 -12.60 -12.13
N LEU A 346 -19.14 -12.01 -12.14
CA LEU A 346 -18.16 -12.17 -11.07
C LEU A 346 -18.61 -11.58 -9.72
N ASN A 347 -19.47 -10.57 -9.74
CA ASN A 347 -19.93 -9.91 -8.52
C ASN A 347 -21.24 -10.49 -7.96
N ASN A 348 -22.12 -11.01 -8.81
CA ASN A 348 -23.49 -11.36 -8.43
C ASN A 348 -23.85 -12.83 -8.70
N HIS A 349 -23.15 -13.51 -9.62
CA HIS A 349 -23.49 -14.86 -10.11
C HIS A 349 -22.33 -15.86 -9.97
N LEU A 350 -21.37 -15.56 -9.09
CA LEU A 350 -20.14 -16.32 -8.95
C LEU A 350 -20.38 -17.75 -8.44
N PHE A 351 -21.44 -17.96 -7.65
CA PHE A 351 -21.78 -19.23 -7.02
C PHE A 351 -22.89 -20.00 -7.75
N ASP A 352 -23.45 -19.45 -8.82
CA ASP A 352 -24.45 -20.10 -9.67
C ASP A 352 -24.04 -21.54 -10.09
N PRO A 353 -22.76 -21.84 -10.39
CA PRO A 353 -22.35 -23.21 -10.73
C PRO A 353 -22.52 -24.24 -9.60
N TYR A 354 -22.61 -23.80 -8.35
CA TYR A 354 -22.83 -24.65 -7.18
C TYR A 354 -24.25 -24.53 -6.62
N GLN A 355 -25.12 -23.76 -7.27
CA GLN A 355 -26.50 -23.64 -6.83
C GLN A 355 -27.26 -24.93 -7.18
N ILE A 356 -27.97 -25.49 -6.18
CA ILE A 356 -28.81 -26.66 -6.40
C ILE A 356 -30.08 -26.23 -7.14
N GLU A 357 -30.30 -26.81 -8.33
CA GLU A 357 -31.48 -26.50 -9.12
C GLU A 357 -32.77 -26.85 -8.38
N ASN A 358 -33.68 -25.88 -8.26
CA ASN A 358 -34.99 -26.00 -7.62
C ASN A 358 -34.99 -26.27 -6.10
N ALA A 359 -33.85 -26.15 -5.42
CA ALA A 359 -33.80 -26.15 -3.97
C ALA A 359 -33.78 -24.71 -3.45
N GLN A 360 -34.78 -24.39 -2.62
CA GLN A 360 -34.83 -23.15 -1.88
C GLN A 360 -34.91 -23.49 -0.39
N ASP A 361 -34.20 -22.72 0.41
CA ASP A 361 -34.30 -22.77 1.86
C ASP A 361 -35.68 -22.28 2.31
N ASP A 362 -36.01 -22.43 3.60
CA ASP A 362 -37.28 -22.03 4.19
C ASP A 362 -37.59 -20.53 3.97
N ASP A 363 -36.54 -19.71 3.81
CA ASP A 363 -36.61 -18.27 3.48
C ASP A 363 -36.77 -17.96 1.97
N GLY A 364 -36.87 -18.98 1.11
CA GLY A 364 -36.89 -18.82 -0.36
C GLY A 364 -35.52 -18.48 -0.98
N LYS A 365 -34.43 -18.58 -0.20
CA LYS A 365 -33.05 -18.33 -0.65
C LYS A 365 -32.50 -19.55 -1.41
N PRO A 366 -31.63 -19.36 -2.41
CA PRO A 366 -31.02 -20.47 -3.13
C PRO A 366 -30.12 -21.30 -2.21
N VAL A 367 -30.22 -22.63 -2.32
CA VAL A 367 -29.35 -23.59 -1.60
C VAL A 367 -28.17 -23.96 -2.49
N TYR A 368 -26.99 -24.16 -1.91
CA TYR A 368 -25.75 -24.44 -2.63
C TYR A 368 -25.16 -25.80 -2.23
N GLU A 369 -24.47 -26.46 -3.16
CA GLU A 369 -23.67 -27.66 -2.91
C GLU A 369 -22.34 -27.29 -2.24
N VAL A 370 -22.43 -26.88 -0.98
CA VAL A 370 -21.31 -26.31 -0.24
C VAL A 370 -20.19 -27.33 0.00
N GLU A 371 -20.50 -28.61 0.24
CA GLU A 371 -19.50 -29.66 0.43
C GLU A 371 -18.69 -29.91 -0.86
N GLN A 372 -19.38 -29.99 -2.00
CA GLN A 372 -18.73 -30.13 -3.32
C GLN A 372 -17.85 -28.92 -3.63
N PHE A 373 -18.32 -27.70 -3.32
CA PHE A 373 -17.53 -26.48 -3.48
C PHE A 373 -16.21 -26.53 -2.68
N VAL A 374 -16.27 -26.93 -1.41
CA VAL A 374 -15.08 -27.06 -0.57
C VAL A 374 -14.16 -28.16 -1.08
N GLN A 375 -14.71 -29.32 -1.44
CA GLN A 375 -13.94 -30.44 -1.96
C GLN A 375 -13.20 -30.06 -3.26
N ASP A 376 -13.88 -29.39 -4.19
CA ASP A 376 -13.29 -28.93 -5.44
C ASP A 376 -12.16 -27.92 -5.18
N ALA A 377 -12.38 -26.94 -4.29
CA ALA A 377 -11.39 -25.94 -3.94
C ALA A 377 -10.15 -26.54 -3.22
N VAL A 378 -10.34 -27.49 -2.31
CA VAL A 378 -9.25 -28.17 -1.58
C VAL A 378 -8.49 -29.15 -2.49
N SER A 379 -9.17 -29.74 -3.48
CA SER A 379 -8.51 -30.61 -4.46
C SER A 379 -7.56 -29.86 -5.40
N LEU A 380 -7.71 -28.54 -5.50
CA LEU A 380 -6.89 -27.69 -6.33
C LEU A 380 -5.47 -27.58 -5.77
N ARG A 381 -4.49 -28.08 -6.54
CA ARG A 381 -3.09 -28.13 -6.11
C ARG A 381 -2.40 -26.78 -6.26
N ILE A 382 -2.69 -25.86 -5.35
CA ILE A 382 -1.92 -24.63 -5.19
C ILE A 382 -0.89 -24.86 -4.08
N THR A 383 0.38 -25.02 -4.47
CA THR A 383 1.44 -25.27 -3.51
C THR A 383 1.99 -23.96 -2.93
N PRO A 384 2.44 -23.93 -1.66
CA PRO A 384 3.10 -22.76 -1.09
C PRO A 384 4.31 -22.31 -1.92
N PHE A 385 5.02 -23.25 -2.54
CA PHE A 385 6.15 -22.96 -3.42
C PHE A 385 5.77 -22.11 -4.64
N MET A 386 4.62 -22.38 -5.26
CA MET A 386 4.13 -21.56 -6.38
C MET A 386 3.86 -20.13 -5.94
N LEU A 387 3.17 -19.96 -4.81
CA LEU A 387 2.87 -18.64 -4.27
C LEU A 387 4.14 -17.88 -3.90
N ASP A 388 5.13 -18.57 -3.32
CA ASP A 388 6.41 -17.96 -2.97
C ASP A 388 7.23 -17.58 -4.21
N SER A 389 7.22 -18.40 -5.27
CA SER A 389 7.83 -18.04 -6.56
C SER A 389 7.22 -16.75 -7.14
N TYR A 390 5.89 -16.62 -7.14
CA TYR A 390 5.22 -15.40 -7.60
C TYR A 390 5.47 -14.20 -6.68
N ARG A 391 5.69 -14.43 -5.39
CA ARG A 391 6.10 -13.37 -4.46
C ARG A 391 7.45 -12.81 -4.84
N HIS A 392 8.43 -13.67 -5.11
CA HIS A 392 9.77 -13.23 -5.55
C HIS A 392 9.69 -12.45 -6.88
N GLU A 393 8.89 -12.93 -7.84
CA GLU A 393 8.64 -12.21 -9.10
C GLU A 393 8.05 -10.81 -8.86
N TYR A 394 7.06 -10.71 -7.97
CA TYR A 394 6.44 -9.43 -7.61
C TYR A 394 7.41 -8.47 -6.92
N GLU A 395 8.24 -8.97 -6.01
CA GLU A 395 9.25 -8.17 -5.31
C GLU A 395 10.32 -7.64 -6.26
N ASP A 396 10.74 -8.44 -7.24
CA ASP A 396 11.67 -8.00 -8.27
C ASP A 396 11.04 -6.93 -9.17
N LEU A 397 9.79 -7.12 -9.60
CA LEU A 397 9.03 -6.12 -10.36
C LEU A 397 8.89 -4.80 -9.59
N LEU A 398 8.58 -4.86 -8.30
CA LEU A 398 8.47 -3.68 -7.45
C LEU A 398 9.82 -2.98 -7.29
N ARG A 399 10.90 -3.75 -7.12
CA ARG A 399 12.27 -3.22 -7.01
C ARG A 399 12.67 -2.49 -8.29
N GLU A 400 12.36 -3.04 -9.46
CA GLU A 400 12.60 -2.40 -10.75
C GLU A 400 11.77 -1.13 -10.94
N THR A 401 10.48 -1.19 -10.62
CA THR A 401 9.57 -0.05 -10.72
C THR A 401 10.03 1.10 -9.81
N ASN A 402 10.44 0.78 -8.58
CA ASN A 402 10.96 1.78 -7.64
C ASN A 402 12.29 2.38 -8.09
N LYS A 403 13.21 1.57 -8.64
CA LYS A 403 14.45 2.09 -9.25
C LYS A 403 14.15 3.05 -10.39
N HIS A 404 13.25 2.67 -11.28
CA HIS A 404 12.83 3.51 -12.40
C HIS A 404 12.16 4.81 -11.91
N ALA A 405 11.34 4.75 -10.85
CA ALA A 405 10.72 5.94 -10.26
C ALA A 405 11.77 6.93 -9.70
N ILE A 406 12.77 6.41 -8.98
CA ILE A 406 13.88 7.22 -8.44
C ILE A 406 14.67 7.88 -9.58
N GLU A 407 15.02 7.10 -10.62
CA GLU A 407 15.75 7.62 -11.78
C GLU A 407 14.97 8.72 -12.50
N VAL A 408 13.66 8.54 -12.69
CA VAL A 408 12.79 9.56 -13.29
C VAL A 408 12.78 10.85 -12.46
N ASP A 409 12.75 10.76 -11.14
CA ASP A 409 12.76 11.94 -10.27
C ASP A 409 14.12 12.65 -10.25
N GLU A 410 15.23 11.92 -10.30
CA GLU A 410 16.57 12.49 -10.47
C GLU A 410 16.72 13.23 -11.80
N LEU A 411 16.22 12.65 -12.89
CA LEU A 411 16.19 13.27 -14.21
C LEU A 411 15.31 14.51 -14.23
N ARG A 412 14.13 14.47 -13.58
CA ARG A 412 13.23 15.63 -13.45
C ARG A 412 13.89 16.76 -12.66
N ASN A 413 14.58 16.45 -11.57
CA ASN A 413 15.28 17.45 -10.78
C ASN A 413 16.44 18.07 -11.57
N SER A 414 17.23 17.24 -12.27
CA SER A 414 18.31 17.70 -13.13
C SER A 414 17.81 18.60 -14.26
N ASN A 415 16.70 18.23 -14.91
CA ASN A 415 16.08 19.03 -15.96
C ASN A 415 15.56 20.37 -15.42
N ARG A 416 14.98 20.39 -14.21
CA ARG A 416 14.56 21.63 -13.54
C ARG A 416 15.74 22.57 -13.27
N VAL A 417 16.87 22.05 -12.77
CA VAL A 417 18.09 22.82 -12.50
C VAL A 417 18.73 23.35 -13.79
N LEU A 418 18.81 22.51 -14.82
CA LEU A 418 19.32 22.91 -16.13
C LEU A 418 18.44 23.98 -16.76
N SER A 419 17.11 23.83 -16.72
CA SER A 419 16.16 24.83 -17.22
C SER A 419 16.31 26.17 -16.49
N ALA A 420 16.52 26.17 -15.17
CA ALA A 420 16.79 27.40 -14.42
C ALA A 420 18.12 28.05 -14.82
N SER A 421 19.14 27.24 -15.09
CA SER A 421 20.46 27.71 -15.54
C SER A 421 20.41 28.31 -16.94
N VAL A 422 19.68 27.68 -17.86
CA VAL A 422 19.41 28.22 -19.21
C VAL A 422 18.71 29.57 -19.10
N LYS A 423 17.64 29.67 -18.30
CA LYS A 423 16.93 30.94 -18.11
C LYS A 423 17.82 32.05 -17.53
N LYS A 424 18.73 31.70 -16.61
CA LYS A 424 19.72 32.66 -16.07
C LYS A 424 20.71 33.12 -17.14
N LEU A 425 21.22 32.20 -17.96
CA LEU A 425 22.12 32.50 -19.07
C LEU A 425 21.44 33.37 -20.12
N GLU A 426 20.20 33.06 -20.49
CA GLU A 426 19.39 33.86 -21.41
C GLU A 426 19.18 35.27 -20.89
N SER A 427 18.84 35.43 -19.61
CA SER A 427 18.73 36.76 -18.98
C SER A 427 20.05 37.53 -18.99
N SER A 428 21.16 36.84 -18.74
CA SER A 428 22.49 37.46 -18.73
C SER A 428 22.91 37.90 -20.14
N LEU A 429 22.62 37.07 -21.15
CA LEU A 429 22.87 37.37 -22.55
C LEU A 429 22.00 38.55 -23.01
N ALA A 430 20.72 38.59 -22.63
CA ALA A 430 19.85 39.71 -22.91
C ALA A 430 20.37 41.03 -22.32
N GLN A 431 20.84 41.00 -21.06
CA GLN A 431 21.47 42.15 -20.42
C GLN A 431 22.73 42.59 -21.18
N LEU A 432 23.65 41.67 -21.47
CA LEU A 432 24.88 41.98 -22.20
C LEU A 432 24.57 42.59 -23.58
N ASN A 433 23.55 42.08 -24.27
CA ASN A 433 23.14 42.62 -25.56
C ASN A 433 22.63 44.07 -25.43
N THR A 434 21.88 44.39 -24.37
CA THR A 434 21.47 45.78 -24.12
C THR A 434 22.65 46.71 -23.82
N GLU A 435 23.62 46.23 -23.03
CA GLU A 435 24.85 46.99 -22.74
C GLU A 435 25.67 47.22 -24.02
N HIS A 436 25.82 46.20 -24.87
CA HIS A 436 26.47 46.32 -26.18
C HIS A 436 25.80 47.37 -27.07
N VAL A 437 24.46 47.39 -27.15
CA VAL A 437 23.72 48.40 -27.91
C VAL A 437 23.93 49.81 -27.35
N GLN A 438 23.99 49.96 -26.02
CA GLN A 438 24.28 51.25 -25.39
C GLN A 438 25.68 51.76 -25.74
N VAL A 439 26.71 50.91 -25.57
CA VAL A 439 28.09 51.25 -25.92
C VAL A 439 28.22 51.60 -27.41
N LEU A 440 27.56 50.85 -28.28
CA LEU A 440 27.55 51.14 -29.72
C LEU A 440 26.95 52.52 -30.01
N ASN A 441 25.84 52.87 -29.35
CA ASN A 441 25.22 54.18 -29.48
C ASN A 441 26.13 55.32 -28.95
N GLU A 442 26.82 55.10 -27.83
CA GLU A 442 27.79 56.06 -27.31
C GLU A 442 28.97 56.25 -28.26
N LEU A 443 29.48 55.16 -28.84
CA LEU A 443 30.55 55.20 -29.83
C LEU A 443 30.13 56.00 -31.08
N VAL A 444 28.91 55.78 -31.57
CA VAL A 444 28.35 56.54 -32.71
C VAL A 444 28.24 58.02 -32.36
N LYS A 445 27.74 58.37 -31.17
CA LYS A 445 27.66 59.78 -30.71
C LYS A 445 29.04 60.41 -30.55
N ALA A 446 30.03 59.68 -30.05
CA ALA A 446 31.39 60.15 -29.93
C ALA A 446 32.02 60.40 -31.31
N ARG A 447 31.78 59.49 -32.27
CA ARG A 447 32.23 59.65 -33.65
C ARG A 447 31.63 60.89 -34.32
N LEU A 448 30.31 61.10 -34.20
CA LEU A 448 29.65 62.29 -34.73
C LEU A 448 30.20 63.58 -34.14
N ARG A 449 30.47 63.62 -32.82
CA ARG A 449 31.09 64.78 -32.17
C ARG A 449 32.51 65.02 -32.66
N ASN A 450 33.30 63.98 -32.88
CA ASN A 450 34.63 64.12 -33.48
C ASN A 450 34.54 64.68 -34.90
N ASP A 451 33.64 64.16 -35.73
CA ASP A 451 33.43 64.66 -37.09
C ASP A 451 33.00 66.14 -37.10
N GLU A 452 32.15 66.55 -36.15
CA GLU A 452 31.74 67.95 -35.96
C GLU A 452 32.91 68.85 -35.54
N LEU A 453 33.70 68.42 -34.55
CA LEU A 453 34.90 69.15 -34.11
C LEU A 453 35.96 69.24 -35.21
N GLU A 454 36.13 68.20 -36.03
CA GLU A 454 37.00 68.24 -37.20
C GLU A 454 36.49 69.27 -38.22
N GLY A 455 35.17 69.32 -38.46
CA GLY A 455 34.55 70.34 -39.29
C GLY A 455 34.76 71.77 -38.76
N GLU A 456 34.57 71.98 -37.46
CA GLU A 456 34.84 73.27 -36.81
C GLU A 456 36.32 73.64 -36.88
N LEU A 457 37.23 72.68 -36.67
CA LEU A 457 38.67 72.90 -36.78
C LEU A 457 39.06 73.35 -38.20
N VAL A 458 38.46 72.73 -39.23
CA VAL A 458 38.65 73.16 -40.62
C VAL A 458 38.14 74.59 -40.81
N ARG A 459 36.96 74.94 -40.27
CA ARG A 459 36.40 76.29 -40.34
C ARG A 459 37.27 77.32 -39.63
N TYR A 460 37.76 77.02 -38.43
CA TYR A 460 38.68 77.90 -37.69
C TYR A 460 39.99 78.08 -38.43
N LYS A 461 40.54 77.02 -39.04
CA LYS A 461 41.75 77.12 -39.88
C LYS A 461 41.52 78.02 -41.10
N LEU A 462 40.36 77.94 -41.74
CA LEU A 462 39.95 78.84 -42.84
C LEU A 462 39.85 80.31 -42.38
N LEU A 463 39.12 80.57 -41.30
CA LEU A 463 38.97 81.93 -40.74
C LEU A 463 40.31 82.52 -40.28
N TYR A 464 41.18 81.70 -39.68
CA TYR A 464 42.52 82.14 -39.31
C TYR A 464 43.36 82.48 -40.53
N ALA A 465 43.29 81.68 -41.59
CA ALA A 465 43.95 81.99 -42.86
C ALA A 465 43.41 83.30 -43.46
N GLU A 466 42.10 83.53 -43.46
CA GLU A 466 41.47 84.78 -43.91
C GLU A 466 41.92 85.99 -43.07
N ALA A 467 41.89 85.90 -41.74
CA ALA A 467 42.32 86.98 -40.86
C ALA A 467 43.82 87.29 -40.99
N MET A 468 44.65 86.27 -41.25
CA MET A 468 46.09 86.47 -41.51
C MET A 468 46.31 87.16 -42.86
N HIS A 469 45.50 86.85 -43.88
CA HIS A 469 45.48 87.58 -45.15
C HIS A 469 45.06 89.05 -44.94
N GLU A 470 43.96 89.30 -44.23
CA GLU A 470 43.50 90.66 -43.93
C GLU A 470 44.50 91.47 -43.10
N ASN A 471 45.20 90.84 -42.15
CA ASN A 471 46.20 91.53 -41.34
C ASN A 471 47.49 91.82 -42.13
N GLN A 472 47.85 90.96 -43.10
CA GLN A 472 48.89 91.30 -44.08
C GLN A 472 48.47 92.50 -44.94
N ASP A 473 47.22 92.54 -45.40
CA ASP A 473 46.68 93.66 -46.17
C ASP A 473 46.63 94.96 -45.33
N ALA A 474 46.24 94.88 -44.06
CA ALA A 474 46.20 96.02 -43.14
C ALA A 474 47.60 96.52 -42.75
N GLN A 475 48.57 95.63 -42.54
CA GLN A 475 49.96 96.02 -42.26
C GLN A 475 50.64 96.60 -43.50
N SER A 476 50.30 96.12 -44.70
CA SER A 476 50.73 96.78 -45.94
C SER A 476 50.19 98.21 -46.02
N SER A 477 48.96 98.44 -45.57
CA SER A 477 48.30 99.74 -45.50
C SER A 477 48.87 100.67 -44.41
N GLN A 478 49.28 100.14 -43.24
CA GLN A 478 49.89 100.92 -42.16
C GLN A 478 51.37 101.26 -42.40
N ARG A 479 52.12 100.40 -43.09
CA ARG A 479 53.50 100.73 -43.49
C ARG A 479 53.56 101.96 -44.41
N ILE A 480 52.53 102.18 -45.23
CA ILE A 480 52.44 103.37 -46.09
C ILE A 480 52.21 104.65 -45.26
N SER A 481 51.51 104.57 -44.13
CA SER A 481 51.13 105.74 -43.32
C SER A 481 52.18 106.14 -42.27
N PHE A 482 52.93 105.19 -41.69
CA PHE A 482 53.94 105.49 -40.66
C PHE A 482 55.31 105.96 -41.22
N ALA A 483 55.63 105.64 -42.47
CA ALA A 483 56.86 106.13 -43.12
C ALA A 483 56.88 107.67 -43.29
N GLY A 484 55.73 108.35 -43.21
CA GLY A 484 55.64 109.80 -43.42
C GLY A 484 55.97 110.68 -42.19
N LEU A 485 55.89 110.16 -40.96
CA LEU A 485 55.83 111.00 -39.74
C LEU A 485 57.16 111.18 -38.98
N PHE A 486 58.20 110.36 -39.24
CA PHE A 486 59.50 110.44 -38.54
C PHE A 486 60.58 111.30 -39.23
N SER A 487 60.27 112.03 -40.31
CA SER A 487 61.29 112.73 -41.12
C SER A 487 61.54 114.22 -40.81
N ARG A 488 61.08 114.81 -39.70
CA ARG A 488 61.35 116.24 -39.38
C ARG A 488 61.64 116.51 -37.89
N LYS A 489 62.92 116.36 -37.49
CA LYS A 489 63.61 117.20 -36.48
C LYS A 489 65.12 116.84 -36.39
N SER A 490 65.95 117.49 -37.21
CA SER A 490 67.37 117.82 -36.91
C SER A 490 67.96 118.78 -37.97
N SER A 491 67.75 120.09 -37.78
CA SER A 491 68.72 121.19 -37.99
C SER A 491 68.08 122.49 -37.53
#